data_AF-A0A4Q3SRK5-F1
#
_entry.id   AF-A0A4Q3SRK5-F1
#
_cell.length_a   1.000
_cell.length_b   1.000
_cell.length_c   1.000
_cell.angle_alpha   90.00
_cell.angle_beta   90.00
_cell.angle_gamma   90.00
#
_symmetry.space_group_name_H-M   'P 1'
#
loop_
_entity.id
_entity.type
_entity.pdbx_description
1 polymer ?
#
loop_
_entity_poly.entity_id
_entity_poly.type
_entity_poly.pdbx_seq_one_letter_code
_entity_poly.pdbx_strand_id
1 'polypeptide(L)'
;AMDGILREVNSIISETKKGSMTRDAALIIAGQKVEHYEIATYGGLVQLAVTMDLRKAADLLDKTLNEEEQTDRLLTHIAEGHINMEAEDEGDYSWNRKAKEPELTM
;
A
#
# COMPACT_ATOMS: atom_id res chain seq x y z
N ALA A 1 16.68 -3.48 5.50
CA ALA A 1 15.33 -3.92 5.09
C ALA A 1 14.67 -2.86 4.20
N MET A 2 14.55 -1.61 4.67
CA MET A 2 13.94 -0.50 3.93
C MET A 2 14.47 -0.29 2.50
N ASP A 3 15.78 -0.33 2.26
CA ASP A 3 16.36 -0.24 0.90
C ASP A 3 15.83 -1.31 -0.07
N GLY A 4 15.50 -2.50 0.44
CA GLY A 4 14.92 -3.59 -0.34
C GLY A 4 13.49 -3.25 -0.77
N ILE A 5 12.68 -2.75 0.17
CA ILE A 5 11.31 -2.29 -0.09
C ILE A 5 11.35 -1.17 -1.15
N LEU A 6 12.19 -0.14 -0.95
CA LEU A 6 12.32 0.97 -1.90
C LEU A 6 12.77 0.52 -3.30
N ARG A 7 13.65 -0.48 -3.41
CA ARG A 7 14.01 -1.05 -4.72
C ARG A 7 12.82 -1.74 -5.39
N GLU A 8 12.04 -2.51 -4.62
CA GLU A 8 10.83 -3.15 -5.13
C GLU A 8 9.80 -2.11 -5.60
N VAL A 9 9.57 -1.06 -4.81
CA VAL A 9 8.69 0.07 -5.18
C VAL A 9 9.14 0.70 -6.51
N ASN A 10 10.43 0.97 -6.67
CA ASN A 10 10.96 1.53 -7.92
C ASN A 10 10.76 0.58 -9.13
N SER A 11 10.91 -0.73 -8.93
CA SER A 11 10.65 -1.74 -9.98
C SER A 11 9.18 -1.70 -10.41
N ILE A 12 8.26 -1.76 -9.44
CA ILE A 12 6.80 -1.69 -9.64
C ILE A 12 6.42 -0.42 -10.42
N ILE A 13 6.98 0.73 -10.03
CA ILE A 13 6.77 2.00 -10.71
C ILE A 13 7.25 1.91 -12.17
N SER A 14 8.40 1.28 -12.43
CA SER A 14 8.96 1.17 -13.78
C SER A 14 8.21 0.18 -14.69
N GLU A 15 7.56 -0.82 -14.10
CA GLU A 15 6.82 -1.88 -14.80
C GLU A 15 5.35 -1.52 -15.07
N THR A 16 4.85 -0.45 -14.43
CA THR A 16 3.47 0.03 -14.59
C THR A 16 3.38 1.27 -15.48
N LYS A 17 2.29 1.39 -16.22
CA LYS A 17 2.07 2.53 -17.14
C LYS A 17 1.91 3.82 -16.34
N LYS A 18 2.67 4.86 -16.70
CA LYS A 18 2.54 6.18 -16.07
C LYS A 18 1.12 6.73 -16.23
N GLY A 19 0.53 7.18 -15.12
CA GLY A 19 -0.80 7.78 -15.07
C GLY A 19 -1.95 6.78 -15.17
N SER A 20 -1.67 5.49 -15.01
CA SER A 20 -2.71 4.46 -14.96
C SER A 20 -3.09 4.14 -13.52
N MET A 21 -4.34 3.77 -13.29
CA MET A 21 -4.86 3.34 -11.99
C MET A 21 -4.16 2.08 -11.49
N THR A 22 -3.71 1.21 -12.40
CA THR A 22 -2.82 0.08 -12.07
C THR A 22 -1.55 0.54 -11.36
N ARG A 23 -0.95 1.67 -11.79
CA ARG A 23 0.24 2.22 -11.14
C ARG A 23 -0.10 2.81 -9.77
N ASP A 24 -1.23 3.50 -9.65
CA ASP A 24 -1.65 4.10 -8.38
C ASP A 24 -1.97 3.02 -7.35
N ALA A 25 -2.64 1.93 -7.74
CA ALA A 25 -2.84 0.75 -6.89
C ALA A 25 -1.50 0.16 -6.42
N ALA A 26 -0.55 0.02 -7.34
CA ALA A 26 0.76 -0.54 -7.03
C ALA A 26 1.61 0.39 -6.13
N LEU A 27 1.48 1.72 -6.29
CA LEU A 27 2.07 2.72 -5.41
C LEU A 27 1.48 2.67 -4.00
N ILE A 28 0.16 2.46 -3.87
CA ILE A 28 -0.49 2.31 -2.57
C ILE A 28 0.02 1.05 -1.86
N ILE A 29 0.03 -0.11 -2.55
CA ILE A 29 0.56 -1.37 -2.00
C ILE A 29 2.02 -1.20 -1.55
N ALA A 30 2.82 -0.48 -2.34
CA ALA A 30 4.19 -0.13 -2.01
C ALA A 30 4.29 0.73 -0.74
N GLY A 31 3.45 1.75 -0.60
CA GLY A 31 3.33 2.56 0.62
C GLY A 31 2.98 1.71 1.82
N GLN A 32 1.95 0.87 1.74
CA GLN A 32 1.53 0.01 2.85
C GLN A 32 2.63 -0.97 3.31
N LYS A 33 3.47 -1.46 2.39
CA LYS A 33 4.65 -2.27 2.76
C LYS A 33 5.66 -1.49 3.60
N VAL A 34 5.86 -0.20 3.29
CA VAL A 34 6.70 0.70 4.09
C VAL A 34 6.06 0.92 5.46
N GLU A 35 4.78 1.29 5.51
CA GLU A 35 4.05 1.52 6.76
C GLU A 35 4.07 0.28 7.67
N HIS A 36 3.84 -0.92 7.13
CA HIS A 36 3.91 -2.17 7.90
C HIS A 36 5.29 -2.43 8.51
N TYR A 37 6.37 -2.07 7.78
CA TYR A 37 7.72 -2.17 8.32
C TYR A 37 7.92 -1.18 9.48
N GLU A 38 7.41 0.03 9.35
CA GLU A 38 7.51 1.07 10.38
C GLU A 38 6.65 0.75 11.61
N ILE A 39 5.40 0.30 11.42
CA ILE A 39 4.52 -0.17 12.50
C ILE A 39 5.20 -1.30 13.29
N ALA A 40 5.75 -2.30 12.62
CA ALA A 40 6.48 -3.38 13.28
C ALA A 40 7.72 -2.86 14.05
N THR A 41 8.42 -1.89 13.48
CA THR A 41 9.62 -1.28 14.08
C THR A 41 9.26 -0.45 15.31
N TYR A 42 8.34 0.51 15.19
CA TYR A 42 7.93 1.38 16.28
C TYR A 42 7.21 0.61 17.39
N GLY A 43 6.36 -0.38 17.06
CA GLY A 43 5.76 -1.25 18.06
C GLY A 43 6.79 -1.97 18.94
N GLY A 44 7.87 -2.47 18.33
CA GLY A 44 8.99 -3.05 19.05
C GLY A 44 9.76 -2.03 19.89
N LEU A 45 10.03 -0.83 19.35
CA LEU A 45 10.76 0.23 20.03
C LEU A 45 9.99 0.82 21.22
N VAL A 46 8.67 1.01 21.11
CA VAL A 46 7.80 1.44 22.21
C VAL A 46 7.90 0.44 23.36
N GLN A 47 7.72 -0.86 23.08
CA GLN A 47 7.77 -1.89 24.11
C GLN A 47 9.16 -1.97 24.78
N LEU A 48 10.23 -1.81 24.00
CA LEU A 48 11.59 -1.77 24.53
C LEU A 48 11.82 -0.53 25.42
N ALA A 49 11.36 0.65 25.00
CA ALA A 49 11.46 1.88 25.78
C ALA A 49 10.69 1.78 27.10
N VAL A 50 9.49 1.20 27.11
CA VAL A 50 8.73 0.89 28.33
C VAL A 50 9.51 -0.05 29.24
N THR A 51 10.10 -1.11 28.70
CA THR A 51 10.91 -2.08 29.46
C THR A 51 12.12 -1.43 30.14
N MET A 52 12.69 -0.40 29.50
CA MET A 52 13.84 0.36 30.01
C MET A 52 13.45 1.56 30.90
N ASP A 53 12.16 1.74 31.22
CA ASP A 53 11.58 2.90 31.93
C ASP A 53 11.89 4.26 31.26
N LEU A 54 12.12 4.26 29.94
CA LEU A 54 12.37 5.46 29.13
C LEU A 54 11.06 6.11 28.67
N ARG A 55 10.23 6.54 29.63
CA ARG A 55 8.83 6.96 29.37
C ARG A 55 8.67 8.03 28.31
N LYS A 56 9.52 9.07 28.34
CA LYS A 56 9.48 10.14 27.32
C LYS A 56 9.76 9.62 25.91
N ALA A 57 10.65 8.64 25.78
CA ALA A 57 10.94 8.02 24.49
C ALA A 57 9.77 7.14 24.04
N ALA A 58 9.21 6.34 24.95
CA ALA A 58 8.03 5.53 24.68
C ALA A 58 6.86 6.40 24.17
N ASP A 59 6.56 7.53 24.84
CA ASP A 59 5.49 8.44 24.43
C ASP A 59 5.73 9.07 23.04
N LEU A 60 6.98 9.34 22.68
CA LEU A 60 7.30 9.89 21.36
C LEU A 60 7.21 8.83 20.26
N LEU A 61 7.72 7.62 20.53
CA LEU A 61 7.67 6.50 19.61
C LEU A 61 6.23 6.02 19.38
N ASP A 62 5.39 6.05 20.41
CA ASP A 62 3.97 5.68 20.32
C ASP A 62 3.18 6.68 19.47
N LYS A 63 3.51 7.97 19.53
CA LYS A 63 2.91 8.97 18.63
C LYS A 63 3.23 8.66 17.17
N THR A 64 4.49 8.35 16.87
CA THR A 64 4.89 7.98 15.51
C THR A 64 4.22 6.68 15.08
N LEU A 65 4.15 5.66 15.94
CA LEU A 65 3.41 4.42 15.66
C LEU A 65 1.94 4.70 15.27
N ASN A 66 1.25 5.57 16.03
CA ASN A 66 -0.12 5.95 15.73
C ASN A 66 -0.25 6.71 14.40
N GLU A 67 0.73 7.54 14.05
CA GLU A 67 0.78 8.24 12.76
C GLU A 67 0.93 7.24 11.60
N GLU A 68 1.81 6.25 11.70
CA GLU A 68 1.99 5.24 10.63
C GLU A 68 0.76 4.33 10.50
N GLU A 69 0.15 3.91 11.62
CA GLU A 69 -1.11 3.17 11.59
C GLU A 69 -2.26 3.98 10.96
N GLN A 70 -2.28 5.29 11.13
CA GLN A 70 -3.25 6.15 10.49
C GLN A 70 -2.98 6.28 8.98
N THR A 71 -1.72 6.42 8.59
CA THR A 71 -1.30 6.50 7.19
C THR A 71 -1.67 5.22 6.44
N ASP A 72 -1.40 4.04 7.00
CA ASP A 72 -1.79 2.76 6.38
C ASP A 72 -3.32 2.62 6.19
N ARG A 73 -4.11 3.06 7.18
CA ARG A 73 -5.58 3.09 7.07
C ARG A 73 -6.05 4.04 5.98
N LEU A 74 -5.41 5.20 5.83
CA LEU A 74 -5.74 6.15 4.77
C LEU A 74 -5.39 5.58 3.39
N LEU A 75 -4.24 4.92 3.25
CA LEU A 75 -3.85 4.22 2.04
C LEU A 75 -4.88 3.13 1.67
N THR A 76 -5.31 2.33 2.64
CA THR A 76 -6.38 1.34 2.46
C THR A 76 -7.67 2.00 1.97
N HIS A 77 -8.08 3.10 2.60
CA HIS A 77 -9.30 3.82 2.21
C HIS A 77 -9.24 4.35 0.78
N ILE A 78 -8.09 4.87 0.34
CA ILE A 78 -7.88 5.34 -1.04
C ILE A 78 -7.95 4.16 -2.02
N ALA A 79 -7.29 3.04 -1.69
CA ALA A 79 -7.30 1.84 -2.52
C ALA A 79 -8.72 1.29 -2.74
N GLU A 80 -9.48 1.13 -1.65
CA GLU A 80 -10.84 0.59 -1.67
C GLU A 80 -11.87 1.56 -2.25
N GLY A 81 -11.62 2.87 -2.17
CA GLY A 81 -12.58 3.89 -2.59
C GLY A 81 -12.85 3.89 -4.11
N HIS A 82 -11.81 3.82 -4.93
CA HIS A 82 -11.95 3.79 -6.39
C HIS A 82 -10.74 3.19 -7.11
N ILE A 83 -9.54 3.35 -6.56
CA ILE A 83 -8.29 2.97 -7.24
C ILE A 83 -8.26 1.48 -7.61
N ASN A 84 -8.65 0.57 -6.71
CA ASN A 84 -8.64 -0.86 -7.00
C ASN A 84 -9.64 -1.25 -8.10
N MET A 85 -10.82 -0.64 -8.09
CA MET A 85 -11.86 -0.89 -9.11
C MET A 85 -11.41 -0.38 -10.47
N GLU A 86 -10.94 0.86 -10.55
CA GLU A 86 -10.49 1.44 -11.82
C GLU A 86 -9.23 0.74 -12.35
N ALA A 87 -8.34 0.27 -11.48
CA ALA A 87 -7.21 -0.56 -11.86
C ALA A 87 -7.62 -1.92 -12.46
N GLU A 88 -8.68 -2.55 -11.93
CA GLU A 88 -9.25 -3.77 -12.51
C GLU A 88 -9.78 -3.52 -13.93
N ASP A 89 -10.47 -2.40 -14.13
CA ASP A 89 -11.06 -2.01 -15.42
C ASP A 89 -10.01 -1.68 -16.50
N GLU A 90 -8.79 -1.28 -16.10
CA GLU A 90 -7.66 -1.09 -17.02
C GLU A 90 -7.08 -2.40 -17.57
N GLY A 91 -7.37 -3.53 -16.93
CA GLY A 91 -6.84 -4.83 -17.30
C GLY A 91 -7.60 -5.46 -18.46
N ASP A 92 -6.85 -5.91 -19.49
CA ASP A 92 -7.42 -6.68 -20.61
C ASP A 92 -7.55 -8.16 -20.23
N TYR A 93 -8.33 -8.43 -19.19
CA TYR A 93 -8.50 -9.77 -18.64
C TYR A 93 -9.41 -10.64 -19.50
N SER A 94 -9.12 -11.94 -19.58
CA SER A 94 -9.81 -12.89 -20.47
C SER A 94 -11.30 -13.08 -20.17
N TRP A 95 -11.75 -12.78 -18.94
CA TRP A 95 -13.18 -12.79 -18.59
C TRP A 95 -13.93 -11.56 -19.11
N ASN A 96 -13.26 -10.41 -19.31
CA ASN A 96 -13.82 -9.21 -19.92
C ASN A 96 -13.99 -9.34 -21.45
N ARG A 97 -13.23 -10.25 -22.11
CA ARG A 97 -13.41 -10.55 -23.54
C ARG A 97 -14.70 -11.32 -23.86
N LYS A 98 -15.17 -12.18 -22.96
CA LYS A 98 -16.41 -12.96 -23.18
C LYS A 98 -17.69 -12.12 -23.17
N ALA A 99 -17.63 -10.90 -22.60
CA ALA A 99 -18.78 -9.99 -22.56
C ALA A 99 -18.88 -9.05 -23.78
N LYS A 100 -17.88 -9.06 -24.69
CA LYS A 100 -17.80 -8.17 -25.85
C LYS A 100 -17.88 -8.86 -27.22
N GLU A 101 -18.25 -10.15 -27.27
CA GLU A 101 -18.66 -10.74 -28.56
C GLU A 101 -20.09 -10.27 -28.88
N PRO A 102 -20.30 -9.49 -29.96
CA PRO A 102 -21.67 -9.25 -30.41
C PRO A 102 -22.24 -10.60 -30.87
N GLU A 103 -23.41 -10.98 -30.35
CA GLU A 103 -24.22 -12.05 -30.94
C GLU A 103 -24.29 -11.78 -32.44
N LEU A 104 -23.68 -12.66 -33.25
CA LEU A 104 -23.88 -12.65 -34.69
C LEU A 104 -25.38 -12.86 -34.92
N THR A 105 -26.11 -11.77 -35.18
CA THR A 105 -27.44 -11.83 -35.77
C THR A 105 -27.33 -12.61 -37.08
N MET A 106 -28.06 -13.74 -37.14
CA MET A 106 -28.28 -14.54 -38.34
C MET A 106 -28.89 -13.72 -39.48
#